data_AF-A0A535Q1F1-F1
#
_entry.id   AF-A0A535Q1F1-F1
#
_cell.length_a   1.000
_cell.length_b   1.000
_cell.length_c   1.000
_cell.angle_alpha   90.00
_cell.angle_beta   90.00
_cell.angle_gamma   90.00
#
_symmetry.space_group_name_H-M   'P 1'
#
loop_
_entity.id
_entity.type
_entity.pdbx_description
1 polymer ?
#
loop_
_entity_poly.entity_id
_entity_poly.type
_entity_poly.pdbx_seq_one_letter_code
_entity_poly.pdbx_strand_id
1 'polypeptide(L)'
;MLLFLALALLLFSGWEGYLYIHDNFTSSAASQVTKPVVVRSTAHGFENEDRVVSRRSTVQYKRPDFEAGIVFPEWAPDGYGTKWQQQLPTIQAQTGAWWMEMTVLLSQATPNSTQVRTNQSAPTPQAFASGIKAAREQGYHVFVVPLMGVDSPADQWAGTIQFSNYQDEAQWFDSYWRTYQPYVEAAAQNGADQLAIATEMVILQQSAPATLWNTLISRIHSVFPGTLTYDMDWSSLGPAPPSWMSNPLLAVIGISEYIQLANDRTRVDPREIPGLWKTVVKTALDNFSLQVG
;
A
#
# COMPACT_ATOMS: atom_id res chain seq x y z
N MET A 1 -17.75 17.20 -24.21
CA MET A 1 -18.67 16.95 -23.08
C MET A 1 -19.30 15.57 -23.20
N LEU A 2 -18.49 14.50 -23.14
CA LEU A 2 -18.94 13.09 -23.17
C LEU A 2 -17.81 12.07 -22.85
N LEU A 3 -16.70 12.48 -22.23
CA LEU A 3 -15.58 11.56 -21.92
C LEU A 3 -14.94 11.78 -20.53
N PHE A 4 -15.62 12.50 -19.64
CA PHE A 4 -15.25 12.57 -18.22
C PHE A 4 -15.99 11.54 -17.35
N LEU A 5 -16.91 10.77 -17.94
CA LEU A 5 -17.74 9.77 -17.25
C LEU A 5 -17.09 8.37 -17.12
N ALA A 6 -15.86 8.17 -17.63
CA ALA A 6 -15.25 6.84 -17.67
C ALA A 6 -14.15 6.60 -16.63
N LEU A 7 -13.57 7.64 -16.00
CA LEU A 7 -12.51 7.45 -15.01
C LEU A 7 -13.03 7.32 -13.56
N ALA A 8 -14.18 7.92 -13.24
CA ALA A 8 -14.80 7.78 -11.91
C ALA A 8 -15.55 6.43 -11.71
N LEU A 9 -15.83 5.71 -12.80
CA LEU A 9 -16.53 4.42 -12.78
C LEU A 9 -15.60 3.19 -12.79
N LEU A 10 -14.30 3.38 -13.03
CA LEU A 10 -13.30 2.30 -13.00
C LEU A 10 -12.74 2.03 -11.60
N LEU A 11 -13.06 2.88 -10.61
CA LEU A 11 -12.79 2.58 -9.20
C LEU A 11 -13.92 1.78 -8.51
N PHE A 12 -15.03 1.48 -9.23
CA PHE A 12 -16.17 0.74 -8.68
C PHE A 12 -16.68 -0.41 -9.57
N SER A 13 -15.96 -0.80 -10.62
CA SER A 13 -16.27 -2.00 -11.40
C SER A 13 -15.06 -2.92 -11.44
N GLY A 14 -15.16 -4.06 -10.76
CA GLY A 14 -14.08 -5.03 -10.57
C GLY A 14 -13.63 -5.70 -11.86
N TRP A 15 -12.80 -5.01 -12.63
CA TRP A 15 -12.04 -5.58 -13.74
C TRP A 15 -10.56 -5.64 -13.36
N GLU A 16 -10.09 -6.85 -13.08
CA GLU A 16 -8.68 -7.16 -12.87
C GLU A 16 -7.91 -6.95 -14.19
N GLY A 17 -7.11 -5.89 -14.25
CA GLY A 17 -6.08 -5.73 -15.27
C GLY A 17 -4.78 -6.36 -14.81
N TYR A 18 -4.50 -7.59 -15.22
CA TYR A 18 -3.18 -8.20 -15.00
C TYR A 18 -2.19 -7.69 -16.05
N LEU A 19 -1.16 -6.94 -15.62
CA LEU A 19 0.01 -6.69 -16.45
C LEU A 19 0.99 -7.86 -16.25
N TYR A 20 0.95 -8.81 -17.17
CA TYR A 20 1.87 -9.95 -17.22
C TYR A 20 3.08 -9.59 -18.10
N ILE A 21 4.27 -9.49 -17.49
CA ILE A 21 5.54 -9.38 -18.21
C ILE A 21 6.22 -10.76 -18.16
N HIS A 22 6.16 -11.50 -19.27
CA HIS A 22 6.90 -12.74 -19.44
C HIS A 22 8.31 -12.42 -19.97
N ASP A 23 9.29 -12.25 -19.09
CA ASP A 23 10.68 -12.08 -19.51
C ASP A 23 11.32 -13.45 -19.81
N ASN A 24 11.26 -13.86 -21.07
CA ASN A 24 12.15 -14.90 -21.60
C ASN A 24 13.52 -14.28 -21.92
N PHE A 25 14.41 -14.22 -20.91
CA PHE A 25 15.83 -14.02 -21.18
C PHE A 25 16.46 -15.34 -21.64
N THR A 26 16.44 -15.60 -22.94
CA THR A 26 17.36 -16.57 -23.56
C THR A 26 18.71 -15.91 -23.75
N SER A 27 19.69 -16.33 -22.93
CA SER A 27 21.09 -15.96 -23.13
C SER A 27 21.60 -16.55 -24.44
N SER A 28 21.94 -15.70 -25.40
CA SER A 28 22.70 -16.10 -26.59
C SER A 28 24.16 -16.35 -26.20
N ALA A 29 24.51 -17.60 -25.95
CA ALA A 29 25.88 -18.09 -26.07
C ALA A 29 25.84 -19.33 -26.96
N ALA A 30 26.02 -19.12 -28.26
CA ALA A 30 26.25 -20.20 -29.20
C ALA A 30 27.67 -20.75 -28.96
N SER A 31 27.76 -21.96 -28.44
CA SER A 31 28.91 -22.83 -28.68
C SER A 31 28.48 -24.29 -28.67
N GLN A 32 28.54 -24.85 -29.88
CA GLN A 32 28.78 -26.22 -30.28
C GLN A 32 27.90 -27.36 -29.72
N VAL A 33 27.23 -27.98 -30.70
CA VAL A 33 26.57 -29.27 -30.67
C VAL A 33 27.57 -30.38 -30.37
N THR A 34 27.32 -31.18 -29.33
CA THR A 34 27.68 -32.61 -29.27
C THR A 34 26.56 -33.42 -28.63
N LYS A 35 26.21 -34.53 -29.29
CA LYS A 35 25.11 -35.48 -29.02
C LYS A 35 25.24 -36.24 -27.67
N PRO A 36 24.15 -36.86 -27.17
CA PRO A 36 24.07 -37.35 -25.80
C PRO A 36 24.83 -38.66 -25.60
N VAL A 37 25.52 -38.79 -24.47
CA VAL A 37 26.04 -40.08 -23.98
C VAL A 37 25.06 -40.63 -22.96
N VAL A 38 24.43 -41.74 -23.34
CA VAL A 38 23.69 -42.61 -22.44
C VAL A 38 24.70 -43.38 -21.59
N VAL A 39 24.62 -43.24 -20.26
CA VAL A 39 25.18 -44.24 -19.34
C VAL A 39 24.09 -44.64 -18.36
N ARG A 40 23.60 -45.87 -18.52
CA ARG A 40 22.94 -46.62 -17.45
C ARG A 40 24.04 -47.37 -16.69
N SER A 41 24.05 -47.29 -15.36
CA SER A 41 24.33 -48.46 -14.52
C SER A 41 23.90 -48.24 -13.07
N THR A 42 23.58 -49.37 -12.46
CA THR A 42 22.90 -49.72 -11.21
C THR A 42 23.68 -49.50 -9.91
N ALA A 43 22.93 -49.28 -8.82
CA ALA A 43 22.92 -50.08 -7.57
C ALA A 43 23.11 -49.33 -6.23
N HIS A 44 22.09 -49.51 -5.38
CA HIS A 44 22.07 -49.72 -3.92
C HIS A 44 22.54 -48.64 -2.92
N GLY A 45 21.65 -48.37 -1.95
CA GLY A 45 21.95 -47.76 -0.67
C GLY A 45 20.69 -47.30 0.05
N PHE A 46 20.16 -48.14 0.95
CA PHE A 46 19.14 -47.76 1.94
C PHE A 46 19.65 -46.63 2.83
N GLU A 47 18.79 -45.66 3.19
CA GLU A 47 18.55 -45.26 4.59
C GLU A 47 17.61 -44.04 4.72
N ASN A 48 16.60 -44.23 5.58
CA ASN A 48 15.89 -43.25 6.41
C ASN A 48 14.93 -42.25 5.75
N GLU A 49 13.68 -42.71 5.62
CA GLU A 49 12.51 -41.89 5.95
C GLU A 49 12.61 -41.46 7.42
N ASP A 50 13.00 -40.22 7.70
CA ASP A 50 12.43 -39.44 8.81
C ASP A 50 12.94 -37.99 8.79
N ARG A 51 12.00 -37.07 8.99
CA ARG A 51 12.15 -35.60 9.05
C ARG A 51 12.34 -34.87 7.71
N VAL A 52 11.28 -34.87 6.90
CA VAL A 52 10.94 -33.66 6.13
C VAL A 52 10.35 -32.65 7.11
N VAL A 53 11.20 -32.03 7.93
CA VAL A 53 10.86 -30.69 8.43
C VAL A 53 10.81 -29.85 7.15
N SER A 54 9.61 -29.43 6.78
CA SER A 54 9.39 -28.45 5.72
C SER A 54 10.22 -27.21 6.05
N ARG A 55 11.47 -27.18 5.57
CA ARG A 55 12.21 -25.94 5.41
C ARG A 55 11.41 -25.21 4.34
N ARG A 56 10.45 -24.37 4.76
CA ARG A 56 9.98 -23.28 3.91
C ARG A 56 11.26 -22.69 3.32
N SER A 57 11.43 -22.79 2.01
CA SER A 57 12.53 -22.17 1.31
C SER A 57 12.48 -20.69 1.67
N THR A 58 13.43 -20.25 2.50
CA THR A 58 13.55 -18.84 2.84
C THR A 58 13.90 -18.13 1.55
N VAL A 59 12.92 -17.43 0.96
CA VAL A 59 13.14 -16.59 -0.21
C VAL A 59 14.17 -15.55 0.20
N GLN A 60 15.37 -15.62 -0.39
CA GLN A 60 16.40 -14.61 -0.16
C GLN A 60 16.20 -13.46 -1.15
N TYR A 61 15.66 -12.35 -0.65
CA TYR A 61 15.49 -11.14 -1.44
C TYR A 61 16.84 -10.47 -1.69
N LYS A 62 17.09 -10.07 -2.94
CA LYS A 62 18.32 -9.34 -3.32
C LYS A 62 18.43 -7.96 -2.65
N ARG A 63 17.30 -7.41 -2.21
CA ARG A 63 17.18 -6.15 -1.47
C ARG A 63 16.24 -6.38 -0.29
N PRO A 64 16.74 -6.89 0.85
CA PRO A 64 15.90 -7.22 1.99
C PRO A 64 15.24 -5.98 2.61
N ASP A 65 15.79 -4.79 2.42
CA ASP A 65 15.22 -3.54 2.93
C ASP A 65 14.26 -2.86 1.95
N PHE A 66 14.00 -3.47 0.79
CA PHE A 66 13.09 -2.91 -0.22
C PHE A 66 11.69 -3.51 -0.09
N GLU A 67 10.73 -2.68 0.33
CA GLU A 67 9.31 -3.04 0.50
C GLU A 67 8.63 -3.38 -0.84
N ALA A 68 8.93 -4.57 -1.39
CA ALA A 68 8.30 -5.06 -2.61
C ALA A 68 6.90 -5.59 -2.28
N GLY A 69 5.91 -4.71 -2.39
CA GLY A 69 4.53 -4.96 -2.01
C GLY A 69 3.54 -5.07 -3.15
N ILE A 70 2.31 -5.42 -2.76
CA ILE A 70 1.11 -5.34 -3.58
C ILE A 70 -0.03 -4.80 -2.72
N VAL A 71 -0.91 -4.01 -3.33
CA VAL A 71 -2.16 -3.54 -2.72
C VAL A 71 -3.27 -4.51 -3.08
N PHE A 72 -3.94 -5.08 -2.07
CA PHE A 72 -4.98 -6.09 -2.31
C PHE A 72 -6.20 -5.88 -1.38
N PRO A 73 -6.99 -4.82 -1.64
CA PRO A 73 -8.08 -4.40 -0.77
C PRO A 73 -9.34 -5.26 -0.96
N GLU A 74 -10.23 -5.20 0.02
CA GLU A 74 -11.55 -5.83 -0.02
C GLU A 74 -12.64 -4.84 0.38
N TRP A 75 -13.80 -4.92 -0.29
CA TRP A 75 -14.89 -3.94 -0.19
C TRP A 75 -16.20 -4.57 0.28
N ALA A 76 -16.13 -5.37 1.34
CA ALA A 76 -17.29 -5.95 1.99
C ALA A 76 -17.03 -6.11 3.50
N PRO A 77 -18.08 -6.08 4.36
CA PRO A 77 -17.93 -6.27 5.81
C PRO A 77 -17.21 -7.57 6.22
N ASP A 78 -17.37 -8.64 5.44
CA ASP A 78 -16.71 -9.94 5.58
C ASP A 78 -15.48 -10.11 4.66
N GLY A 79 -14.99 -9.00 4.11
CA GLY A 79 -13.76 -8.92 3.32
C GLY A 79 -12.55 -9.52 4.04
N TYR A 80 -11.50 -9.84 3.29
CA TYR A 80 -10.34 -10.59 3.80
C TYR A 80 -10.66 -11.99 4.36
N GLY A 81 -11.83 -12.53 4.03
CA GLY A 81 -12.25 -13.89 4.37
C GLY A 81 -11.55 -14.97 3.54
N THR A 82 -12.02 -16.22 3.65
CA THR A 82 -11.37 -17.41 3.08
C THR A 82 -10.97 -17.29 1.60
N LYS A 83 -11.82 -16.67 0.76
CA LYS A 83 -11.53 -16.49 -0.66
C LYS A 83 -10.30 -15.63 -0.90
N TRP A 84 -10.21 -14.49 -0.23
CA TRP A 84 -9.05 -13.59 -0.28
C TRP A 84 -7.79 -14.31 0.22
N GLN A 85 -7.90 -15.00 1.36
CA GLN A 85 -6.77 -15.70 1.98
C GLN A 85 -6.20 -16.82 1.09
N GLN A 86 -7.05 -17.54 0.35
CA GLN A 86 -6.62 -18.58 -0.58
C GLN A 86 -5.81 -18.04 -1.77
N GLN A 87 -5.90 -16.75 -2.08
CA GLN A 87 -5.15 -16.13 -3.18
C GLN A 87 -3.73 -15.70 -2.78
N LEU A 88 -3.45 -15.57 -1.47
CA LEU A 88 -2.17 -15.08 -0.96
C LEU A 88 -0.93 -15.84 -1.48
N PRO A 89 -0.92 -17.20 -1.52
CA PRO A 89 0.24 -17.93 -2.06
C PRO A 89 0.42 -17.71 -3.57
N THR A 90 -0.69 -17.60 -4.31
CA THR A 90 -0.67 -17.37 -5.77
C THR A 90 -0.12 -15.99 -6.09
N ILE A 91 -0.57 -14.96 -5.37
CA ILE A 91 -0.02 -13.60 -5.50
C ILE A 91 1.48 -13.62 -5.25
N GLN A 92 1.93 -14.25 -4.16
CA GLN A 92 3.34 -14.32 -3.79
C GLN A 92 4.17 -15.00 -4.89
N ALA A 93 3.66 -16.12 -5.44
CA ALA A 93 4.34 -16.88 -6.47
C ALA A 93 4.41 -16.15 -7.82
N GLN A 94 3.38 -15.36 -8.16
CA GLN A 94 3.29 -14.67 -9.45
C GLN A 94 4.02 -13.33 -9.47
N THR A 95 4.04 -12.59 -8.35
CA THR A 95 4.60 -11.24 -8.29
C THR A 95 5.94 -11.18 -7.55
N GLY A 96 6.23 -12.15 -6.69
CA GLY A 96 7.35 -12.09 -5.75
C GLY A 96 7.15 -11.09 -4.61
N ALA A 97 5.95 -10.50 -4.47
CA ALA A 97 5.64 -9.56 -3.40
C ALA A 97 5.77 -10.25 -2.04
N TRP A 98 6.26 -9.50 -1.07
CA TRP A 98 6.44 -9.94 0.32
C TRP A 98 5.95 -8.90 1.33
N TRP A 99 5.45 -7.78 0.82
CA TRP A 99 4.59 -6.84 1.54
C TRP A 99 3.17 -6.91 0.99
N MET A 100 2.20 -6.72 1.86
CA MET A 100 0.79 -6.69 1.53
C MET A 100 0.18 -5.43 2.13
N GLU A 101 -0.27 -4.52 1.27
CA GLU A 101 -1.04 -3.38 1.71
C GLU A 101 -2.52 -3.77 1.83
N MET A 102 -3.07 -3.54 3.02
CA MET A 102 -4.47 -3.76 3.36
C MET A 102 -5.14 -2.44 3.71
N THR A 103 -6.30 -2.20 3.11
CA THR A 103 -6.97 -0.92 3.17
C THR A 103 -8.16 -0.92 4.13
N VAL A 104 -8.30 0.15 4.91
CA VAL A 104 -9.47 0.48 5.72
C VAL A 104 -10.26 1.59 5.03
N LEU A 105 -11.56 1.40 4.79
CA LEU A 105 -12.38 2.42 4.12
C LEU A 105 -13.19 3.26 5.12
N LEU A 106 -12.81 4.52 5.27
CA LEU A 106 -13.52 5.53 6.03
C LEU A 106 -14.30 6.47 5.10
N SER A 107 -15.24 7.24 5.64
CA SER A 107 -16.02 8.20 4.86
C SER A 107 -16.61 9.33 5.70
N GLN A 108 -16.94 10.44 5.05
CA GLN A 108 -17.73 11.54 5.58
C GLN A 108 -18.74 12.05 4.54
N ALA A 109 -19.78 12.76 4.99
CA ALA A 109 -20.88 13.20 4.13
C ALA A 109 -20.47 14.25 3.08
N THR A 110 -19.69 15.25 3.49
CA THR A 110 -19.24 16.39 2.66
C THR A 110 -17.82 16.79 3.04
N PRO A 111 -17.06 17.54 2.22
CA PRO A 111 -15.67 17.90 2.52
C PRO A 111 -15.47 18.64 3.85
N ASN A 112 -16.50 19.33 4.34
CA ASN A 112 -16.49 20.09 5.60
C ASN A 112 -17.30 19.41 6.73
N SER A 113 -17.73 18.16 6.55
CA SER A 113 -18.38 17.39 7.62
C SER A 113 -17.36 16.97 8.67
N THR A 114 -17.65 17.22 9.95
CA THR A 114 -16.77 16.82 11.07
C THR A 114 -17.01 15.39 11.55
N GLN A 115 -17.99 14.68 10.98
CA GLN A 115 -18.35 13.32 11.37
C GLN A 115 -17.75 12.29 10.41
N VAL A 116 -16.68 11.64 10.87
CA VAL A 116 -16.07 10.50 10.16
C VAL A 116 -16.75 9.20 10.60
N ARG A 117 -17.10 8.36 9.65
CA ARG A 117 -17.71 7.05 9.86
C ARG A 117 -17.02 5.98 9.03
N THR A 118 -17.14 4.73 9.45
CA THR A 118 -16.77 3.59 8.62
C THR A 118 -17.64 3.57 7.37
N ASN A 119 -17.05 3.31 6.20
CA ASN A 119 -17.83 3.12 4.98
C ASN A 119 -18.64 1.82 5.06
N GLN A 120 -19.81 1.76 4.42
CA GLN A 120 -20.66 0.55 4.43
C GLN A 120 -19.97 -0.66 3.76
N SER A 121 -19.05 -0.40 2.83
CA SER A 121 -18.27 -1.42 2.14
C SER A 121 -16.94 -1.72 2.85
N ALA A 122 -16.67 -1.13 4.01
CA ALA A 122 -15.44 -1.43 4.74
C ALA A 122 -15.53 -2.82 5.40
N PRO A 123 -14.46 -3.62 5.35
CA PRO A 123 -14.33 -4.80 6.19
C PRO A 123 -14.47 -4.44 7.66
N THR A 124 -15.14 -5.28 8.45
CA THR A 124 -15.21 -5.08 9.90
C THR A 124 -13.81 -5.18 10.53
N PRO A 125 -13.53 -4.54 11.68
CA PRO A 125 -12.24 -4.70 12.36
C PRO A 125 -11.86 -6.17 12.63
N GLN A 126 -12.83 -7.04 12.88
CA GLN A 126 -12.61 -8.48 13.08
C GLN A 126 -12.20 -9.19 11.78
N ALA A 127 -12.85 -8.86 10.67
CA ALA A 127 -12.49 -9.40 9.35
C ALA A 127 -11.11 -8.88 8.92
N PHE A 128 -10.84 -7.59 9.16
CA PHE A 128 -9.54 -6.95 8.95
C PHE A 128 -8.43 -7.65 9.73
N ALA A 129 -8.62 -7.87 11.04
CA ALA A 129 -7.70 -8.62 11.90
C ALA A 129 -7.40 -10.03 11.34
N SER A 130 -8.44 -10.72 10.87
CA SER A 130 -8.31 -12.06 10.28
C SER A 130 -7.46 -12.05 9.01
N GLY A 131 -7.63 -11.03 8.16
CA GLY A 131 -6.81 -10.80 6.97
C GLY A 131 -5.34 -10.57 7.29
N ILE A 132 -5.06 -9.67 8.26
CA ILE A 132 -3.69 -9.39 8.71
C ILE A 132 -3.04 -10.69 9.18
N LYS A 133 -3.71 -11.42 10.08
CA LYS A 133 -3.20 -12.68 10.60
C LYS A 133 -2.88 -13.68 9.47
N ALA A 134 -3.79 -13.84 8.50
CA ALA A 134 -3.58 -14.74 7.39
C ALA A 134 -2.39 -14.32 6.50
N ALA A 135 -2.24 -13.04 6.21
CA ALA A 135 -1.10 -12.50 5.47
C ALA A 135 0.23 -12.77 6.21
N ARG A 136 0.27 -12.53 7.53
CA ARG A 136 1.44 -12.81 8.37
C ARG A 136 1.78 -14.30 8.41
N GLU A 137 0.79 -15.20 8.52
CA GLU A 137 0.99 -16.66 8.51
C GLU A 137 1.52 -17.18 7.16
N GLN A 138 1.13 -16.53 6.06
CA GLN A 138 1.67 -16.76 4.72
C GLN A 138 3.11 -16.20 4.55
N GLY A 139 3.54 -15.29 5.43
CA GLY A 139 4.89 -14.73 5.44
C GLY A 139 5.02 -13.37 4.75
N TYR A 140 3.91 -12.64 4.55
CA TYR A 140 3.95 -11.24 4.15
C TYR A 140 4.26 -10.34 5.35
N HIS A 141 4.93 -9.22 5.12
CA HIS A 141 4.77 -8.01 5.91
C HIS A 141 3.46 -7.33 5.56
N VAL A 142 2.83 -6.68 6.53
CA VAL A 142 1.53 -6.05 6.35
C VAL A 142 1.63 -4.54 6.57
N PHE A 143 1.20 -3.78 5.57
CA PHE A 143 1.06 -2.34 5.62
C PHE A 143 -0.43 -1.98 5.67
N VAL A 144 -0.84 -1.21 6.68
CA VAL A 144 -2.25 -0.80 6.87
C VAL A 144 -2.44 0.64 6.40
N VAL A 145 -3.36 0.86 5.47
CA VAL A 145 -3.63 2.19 4.89
C VAL A 145 -5.10 2.57 5.07
N PRO A 146 -5.43 3.70 5.73
CA PRO A 146 -6.78 4.23 5.77
C PRO A 146 -7.06 5.05 4.51
N LEU A 147 -8.10 4.72 3.77
CA LEU A 147 -8.65 5.58 2.71
C LEU A 147 -9.87 6.35 3.23
N MET A 148 -10.05 7.55 2.69
CA MET A 148 -11.14 8.45 3.09
C MET A 148 -12.01 8.85 1.90
N GLY A 149 -13.27 8.40 1.93
CA GLY A 149 -14.29 8.81 0.96
C GLY A 149 -15.04 10.08 1.38
N VAL A 150 -15.54 10.82 0.40
CA VAL A 150 -16.46 11.95 0.61
C VAL A 150 -17.71 11.70 -0.24
N ASP A 151 -18.86 11.55 0.40
CA ASP A 151 -20.06 11.05 -0.29
C ASP A 151 -20.66 12.08 -1.26
N SER A 152 -20.56 13.37 -0.94
CA SER A 152 -21.24 14.44 -1.66
C SER A 152 -20.48 15.77 -1.59
N PRO A 153 -20.50 16.60 -2.66
CA PRO A 153 -20.97 16.25 -4.00
C PRO A 153 -20.15 15.11 -4.62
N ALA A 154 -20.63 14.57 -5.74
CA ALA A 154 -19.83 13.61 -6.52
C ALA A 154 -18.47 14.23 -6.90
N ASP A 155 -17.49 13.36 -7.15
CA ASP A 155 -16.10 13.72 -7.49
C ASP A 155 -15.29 14.38 -6.36
N GLN A 156 -15.83 14.47 -5.13
CA GLN A 156 -15.01 14.80 -3.96
C GLN A 156 -14.23 13.58 -3.48
N TRP A 157 -13.07 13.84 -2.88
CA TRP A 157 -12.14 12.84 -2.36
C TRP A 157 -11.41 13.37 -1.12
N ALA A 158 -10.58 12.54 -0.48
CA ALA A 158 -9.83 12.89 0.73
C ALA A 158 -9.13 14.25 0.65
N GLY A 159 -8.50 14.56 -0.49
CA GLY A 159 -7.76 15.81 -0.68
C GLY A 159 -8.58 17.09 -0.62
N THR A 160 -9.91 17.00 -0.71
CA THR A 160 -10.83 18.15 -0.65
C THR A 160 -11.26 18.52 0.77
N ILE A 161 -10.97 17.67 1.76
CA ILE A 161 -11.40 17.88 3.15
C ILE A 161 -10.77 19.15 3.70
N GLN A 162 -11.60 20.06 4.20
CA GLN A 162 -11.17 21.35 4.74
C GLN A 162 -12.23 21.93 5.68
N PHE A 163 -11.78 22.77 6.61
CA PHE A 163 -12.62 23.41 7.61
C PHE A 163 -12.29 24.89 7.72
N SER A 164 -13.24 25.68 8.21
CA SER A 164 -13.09 27.13 8.30
C SER A 164 -12.54 27.61 9.64
N ASN A 165 -12.48 26.74 10.65
CA ASN A 165 -12.07 27.09 12.00
C ASN A 165 -11.49 25.89 12.76
N TYR A 166 -10.73 26.19 13.81
CA TYR A 166 -10.05 25.22 14.67
C TYR A 166 -11.01 24.22 15.33
N GLN A 167 -12.21 24.66 15.73
CA GLN A 167 -13.15 23.82 16.46
C GLN A 167 -13.65 22.66 15.59
N ASP A 168 -13.97 22.95 14.32
CA ASP A 168 -14.40 21.94 13.35
C ASP A 168 -13.25 20.98 13.01
N GLU A 169 -12.03 21.50 12.84
CA GLU A 169 -10.84 20.67 12.63
C GLU A 169 -10.64 19.72 13.82
N ALA A 170 -10.63 20.23 15.05
CA ALA A 170 -10.47 19.42 16.25
C ALA A 170 -11.57 18.35 16.38
N GLN A 171 -12.82 18.70 16.09
CA GLN A 171 -13.94 17.75 16.10
C GLN A 171 -13.76 16.65 15.05
N TRP A 172 -13.29 17.01 13.86
CA TRP A 172 -13.01 16.04 12.80
C TRP A 172 -11.87 15.09 13.19
N PHE A 173 -10.75 15.60 13.71
CA PHE A 173 -9.62 14.76 14.14
C PHE A 173 -10.02 13.78 15.27
N ASP A 174 -10.85 14.22 16.21
CA ASP A 174 -11.40 13.35 17.25
C ASP A 174 -12.34 12.28 16.68
N SER A 175 -13.21 12.65 15.73
CA SER A 175 -14.09 11.67 15.07
C SER A 175 -13.30 10.68 14.21
N TYR A 176 -12.30 11.16 13.46
CA TYR A 176 -11.41 10.34 12.64
C TYR A 176 -10.69 9.31 13.49
N TRP A 177 -10.05 9.74 14.59
CA TRP A 177 -9.38 8.83 15.51
C TRP A 177 -10.33 7.78 16.07
N ARG A 178 -11.50 8.19 16.59
CA ARG A 178 -12.49 7.25 17.17
C ARG A 178 -12.94 6.18 16.16
N THR A 179 -13.09 6.56 14.90
CA THR A 179 -13.52 5.63 13.83
C THR A 179 -12.37 4.74 13.36
N TYR A 180 -11.14 5.25 13.32
CA TYR A 180 -9.98 4.50 12.84
C TYR A 180 -9.36 3.58 13.92
N GLN A 181 -9.43 3.98 15.19
CA GLN A 181 -8.82 3.29 16.33
C GLN A 181 -9.08 1.77 16.36
N PRO A 182 -10.31 1.24 16.13
CA PRO A 182 -10.54 -0.21 16.13
C PRO A 182 -9.69 -0.98 15.11
N TYR A 183 -9.36 -0.36 13.97
CA TYR A 183 -8.48 -0.96 12.96
C TYR A 183 -7.01 -0.87 13.34
N VAL A 184 -6.61 0.23 13.99
CA VAL A 184 -5.25 0.39 14.56
C VAL A 184 -5.00 -0.67 15.65
N GLU A 185 -6.00 -0.92 16.51
CA GLU A 185 -5.97 -1.99 17.51
C GLU A 185 -5.90 -3.38 16.87
N ALA A 186 -6.72 -3.63 15.85
CA ALA A 186 -6.67 -4.87 15.07
C ALA A 186 -5.29 -5.09 14.43
N ALA A 187 -4.70 -4.05 13.86
CA ALA A 187 -3.36 -4.08 13.27
C ALA A 187 -2.28 -4.40 14.30
N ALA A 188 -2.31 -3.72 15.45
CA ALA A 188 -1.36 -3.93 16.53
C ALA A 188 -1.43 -5.37 17.09
N GLN A 189 -2.64 -5.87 17.35
CA GLN A 189 -2.85 -7.20 17.95
C GLN A 189 -2.50 -8.35 17.01
N ASN A 190 -2.53 -8.14 15.69
CA ASN A 190 -2.29 -9.18 14.70
C ASN A 190 -0.95 -9.02 13.97
N GLY A 191 -0.11 -8.11 14.44
CA GLY A 191 1.30 -8.02 14.04
C GLY A 191 1.52 -7.42 12.65
N ALA A 192 0.70 -6.44 12.25
CA ALA A 192 1.04 -5.60 11.11
C ALA A 192 2.33 -4.81 11.38
N ASP A 193 3.09 -4.55 10.31
CA ASP A 193 4.45 -4.01 10.39
C ASP A 193 4.48 -2.49 10.24
N GLN A 194 3.58 -1.95 9.41
CA GLN A 194 3.52 -0.54 9.08
C GLN A 194 2.07 -0.05 9.01
N LEU A 195 1.86 1.23 9.31
CA LEU A 195 0.55 1.87 9.28
C LEU A 195 0.65 3.33 8.84
N ALA A 196 -0.16 3.73 7.86
CA ALA A 196 -0.33 5.13 7.48
C ALA A 196 -1.33 5.82 8.41
N ILE A 197 -0.95 6.98 8.97
CA ILE A 197 -1.83 7.72 9.89
C ILE A 197 -3.05 8.31 9.18
N ALA A 198 -2.89 8.64 7.90
CA ALA A 198 -3.87 9.20 6.98
C ALA A 198 -3.29 9.14 5.56
N THR A 199 -4.17 9.30 4.58
CA THR A 199 -3.84 9.17 3.15
C THR A 199 -4.42 10.34 2.37
N GLU A 200 -3.58 11.01 1.59
CA GLU A 200 -3.93 11.99 0.55
C GLU A 200 -4.81 13.16 1.04
N MET A 201 -4.59 13.63 2.27
CA MET A 201 -5.35 14.73 2.87
C MET A 201 -4.91 16.12 2.36
N VAL A 202 -4.74 16.30 1.05
CA VAL A 202 -4.06 17.42 0.35
C VAL A 202 -4.29 18.81 0.95
N ILE A 203 -5.54 19.25 1.14
CA ILE A 203 -5.79 20.57 1.76
C ILE A 203 -5.54 20.51 3.27
N LEU A 204 -6.11 19.54 3.97
CA LEU A 204 -6.06 19.42 5.42
C LEU A 204 -4.63 19.22 5.97
N GLN A 205 -3.73 18.57 5.23
CA GLN A 205 -2.33 18.41 5.62
C GLN A 205 -1.64 19.77 5.79
N GLN A 206 -2.02 20.76 4.98
CA GLN A 206 -1.45 22.11 5.01
C GLN A 206 -2.24 23.06 5.91
N SER A 207 -3.58 22.99 5.88
CA SER A 207 -4.43 23.97 6.54
C SER A 207 -4.59 23.72 8.04
N ALA A 208 -4.62 22.45 8.45
CA ALA A 208 -4.87 22.12 9.85
C ALA A 208 -3.66 22.43 10.73
N PRO A 209 -3.88 22.93 11.96
CA PRO A 209 -2.82 23.14 12.93
C PRO A 209 -1.97 21.89 13.14
N ALA A 210 -0.65 22.04 13.12
CA ALA A 210 0.30 20.96 13.37
C ALA A 210 0.06 20.24 14.70
N THR A 211 -0.53 20.91 15.70
CA THR A 211 -0.89 20.32 16.99
C THR A 211 -1.94 19.21 16.87
N LEU A 212 -2.90 19.31 15.94
CA LEU A 212 -3.92 18.29 15.72
C LEU A 212 -3.32 17.04 15.09
N TRP A 213 -2.48 17.21 14.07
CA TRP A 213 -1.70 16.13 13.46
C TRP A 213 -0.78 15.43 14.47
N ASN A 214 0.00 16.19 15.25
CA ASN A 214 0.87 15.64 16.28
C ASN A 214 0.09 14.88 17.37
N THR A 215 -1.12 15.32 17.69
CA THR A 215 -2.01 14.61 18.62
C THR A 215 -2.50 13.28 18.03
N LEU A 216 -2.90 13.27 16.75
CA LEU A 216 -3.30 12.04 16.04
C LEU A 216 -2.14 11.03 15.97
N ILE A 217 -0.94 11.49 15.57
CA ILE A 217 0.27 10.66 15.52
C ILE A 217 0.55 10.04 16.90
N SER A 218 0.48 10.84 17.97
CA SER A 218 0.70 10.35 19.33
C SER A 218 -0.35 9.31 19.77
N ARG A 219 -1.62 9.52 19.42
CA ARG A 219 -2.71 8.57 19.71
C ARG A 219 -2.49 7.24 18.99
N ILE A 220 -2.16 7.27 17.70
CA ILE A 220 -1.89 6.08 16.91
C ILE A 220 -0.66 5.34 17.46
N HIS A 221 0.45 6.04 17.69
CA HIS A 221 1.69 5.47 18.22
C HIS A 221 1.50 4.83 19.61
N SER A 222 0.58 5.34 20.43
CA SER A 222 0.28 4.75 21.74
C SER A 222 -0.39 3.37 21.66
N VAL A 223 -0.97 3.03 20.51
CA VAL A 223 -1.69 1.78 20.27
C VAL A 223 -0.91 0.85 19.35
N PHE A 224 -0.33 1.38 18.28
CA PHE A 224 0.37 0.62 17.25
C PHE A 224 1.89 0.66 17.46
N PRO A 225 2.54 -0.47 17.78
CA PRO A 225 3.97 -0.52 18.07
C PRO A 225 4.85 -0.59 16.80
N GLY A 226 4.24 -0.71 15.62
CA GLY A 226 4.96 -0.79 14.35
C GLY A 226 5.33 0.58 13.77
N THR A 227 5.78 0.56 12.53
CA THR A 227 6.25 1.76 11.82
C THR A 227 5.08 2.65 11.41
N LEU A 228 5.12 3.93 11.75
CA LEU A 228 4.14 4.89 11.27
C LEU A 228 4.65 5.67 10.06
N THR A 229 3.74 5.92 9.12
CA THR A 229 3.97 6.79 7.97
C THR A 229 2.75 7.71 7.75
N TYR A 230 2.89 8.67 6.84
CA TYR A 230 1.77 9.40 6.24
C TYR A 230 1.85 9.18 4.73
N ASP A 231 0.73 8.81 4.11
CA ASP A 231 0.66 8.60 2.67
C ASP A 231 0.18 9.90 1.99
N MET A 232 1.09 10.57 1.29
CA MET A 232 0.86 11.87 0.68
C MET A 232 0.52 11.72 -0.80
N ASP A 233 -0.42 12.52 -1.30
CA ASP A 233 -0.64 12.59 -2.75
C ASP A 233 0.56 13.25 -3.47
N TRP A 234 0.95 12.73 -4.64
CA TRP A 234 2.05 13.29 -5.42
C TRP A 234 1.86 14.77 -5.82
N SER A 235 0.63 15.29 -5.90
CA SER A 235 0.39 16.71 -6.21
C SER A 235 0.87 17.64 -5.10
N SER A 236 1.08 17.13 -3.89
CA SER A 236 1.62 17.88 -2.75
C SER A 236 3.15 18.00 -2.77
N LEU A 237 3.85 17.50 -3.80
CA LEU A 237 5.32 17.64 -3.93
C LEU A 237 5.81 19.07 -4.20
N GLY A 238 4.94 19.95 -4.68
CA GLY A 238 5.29 21.34 -4.99
C GLY A 238 5.37 22.26 -3.78
N PRO A 239 4.33 22.32 -2.92
CA PRO A 239 4.35 23.08 -1.67
C PRO A 239 5.40 22.56 -0.68
N ALA A 240 5.87 23.43 0.22
CA ALA A 240 6.72 23.01 1.33
C ALA A 240 5.98 22.02 2.25
N PRO A 241 6.65 21.00 2.81
CA PRO A 241 6.02 20.08 3.74
C PRO A 241 5.61 20.82 5.03
N PRO A 242 4.41 20.56 5.57
CA PRO A 242 3.99 21.12 6.85
C PRO A 242 4.85 20.55 7.98
N SER A 243 5.10 21.37 9.01
CA SER A 243 6.08 21.05 10.08
C SER A 243 5.79 19.79 10.88
N TRP A 244 4.55 19.29 10.90
CA TRP A 244 4.20 18.05 11.57
C TRP A 244 4.74 16.81 10.84
N MET A 245 5.07 16.88 9.55
CA MET A 245 5.65 15.75 8.81
C MET A 245 7.04 15.35 9.31
N SER A 246 7.77 16.29 9.92
CA SER A 246 9.07 16.02 10.58
C SER A 246 8.91 15.47 12.00
N ASN A 247 7.71 15.04 12.40
CA ASN A 247 7.49 14.42 13.71
C ASN A 247 8.29 13.10 13.79
N PRO A 248 9.14 12.90 14.81
CA PRO A 248 10.03 11.73 14.89
C PRO A 248 9.30 10.39 15.09
N LEU A 249 8.00 10.40 15.38
CA LEU A 249 7.17 9.19 15.43
C LEU A 249 6.76 8.72 14.02
N LEU A 250 6.96 9.52 12.97
CA LEU A 250 6.84 9.09 11.59
C LEU A 250 8.21 8.67 11.07
N ALA A 251 8.34 7.42 10.65
CA ALA A 251 9.62 6.91 10.16
C ALA A 251 9.92 7.39 8.73
N VAL A 252 8.87 7.50 7.91
CA VAL A 252 8.93 7.92 6.51
C VAL A 252 7.65 8.64 6.12
N ILE A 253 7.71 9.48 5.09
CA ILE A 253 6.54 9.98 4.37
C ILE A 253 6.41 9.17 3.08
N GLY A 254 5.32 8.40 2.98
CA GLY A 254 4.92 7.70 1.78
C GLY A 254 4.31 8.66 0.76
N ILE A 255 4.38 8.30 -0.52
CA ILE A 255 3.80 9.09 -1.60
C ILE A 255 3.03 8.18 -2.56
N SER A 256 1.75 8.45 -2.73
CA SER A 256 0.92 7.99 -3.86
C SER A 256 1.45 8.57 -5.17
N GLU A 257 2.39 7.87 -5.78
CA GLU A 257 3.17 8.35 -6.92
C GLU A 257 2.47 8.05 -8.26
N TYR A 258 1.88 9.07 -8.87
CA TYR A 258 1.25 8.99 -10.20
C TYR A 258 1.81 10.04 -11.18
N ILE A 259 3.09 10.41 -11.04
CA ILE A 259 3.75 11.36 -11.94
C ILE A 259 3.87 10.71 -13.32
N GLN A 260 3.47 11.48 -14.33
CA GLN A 260 3.53 11.03 -15.72
C GLN A 260 4.99 10.89 -16.17
N LEU A 261 5.39 9.69 -16.61
CA LEU A 261 6.73 9.45 -17.15
C LEU A 261 6.97 10.09 -18.52
N ALA A 262 5.89 10.42 -19.25
CA ALA A 262 5.93 11.07 -20.55
C ALA A 262 4.81 12.10 -20.66
N ASN A 263 5.09 13.23 -21.31
CA ASN A 263 4.14 14.34 -21.47
C ASN A 263 3.01 14.01 -22.46
N ASP A 264 3.29 13.15 -23.43
CA ASP A 264 2.37 12.77 -24.49
C ASP A 264 2.00 11.30 -24.40
N ARG A 265 0.76 10.97 -24.80
CA ARG A 265 0.26 9.59 -24.91
C ARG A 265 0.97 8.84 -26.03
N THR A 266 2.15 8.32 -25.71
CA THR A 266 3.04 7.64 -26.65
C THR A 266 3.45 6.30 -26.07
N ARG A 267 3.81 5.36 -26.96
CA ARG A 267 4.35 4.06 -26.52
C ARG A 267 5.81 4.27 -26.12
N VAL A 268 6.11 4.04 -24.85
CA VAL A 268 7.47 4.01 -24.31
C VAL A 268 8.01 2.58 -24.41
N ASP A 269 9.28 2.40 -24.82
CA ASP A 269 9.93 1.09 -24.75
C ASP A 269 10.12 0.71 -23.28
N PRO A 270 9.70 -0.50 -22.82
CA PRO A 270 9.89 -0.90 -21.43
C PRO A 270 11.32 -0.76 -20.89
N ARG A 271 12.33 -0.85 -21.76
CA ARG A 271 13.74 -0.67 -21.39
C ARG A 271 14.10 0.76 -21.02
N GLU A 272 13.30 1.74 -21.45
CA GLU A 272 13.51 3.16 -21.17
C GLU A 272 12.83 3.61 -19.86
N ILE A 273 11.82 2.88 -19.40
CA ILE A 273 11.04 3.21 -18.19
C ILE A 273 11.92 3.44 -16.95
N PRO A 274 12.92 2.60 -16.63
CA PRO A 274 13.79 2.85 -15.46
C PRO A 274 14.58 4.16 -15.57
N GLY A 275 14.96 4.55 -16.79
CA GLY A 275 15.63 5.81 -17.05
C GLY A 275 14.70 7.00 -16.81
N LEU A 276 13.47 6.94 -17.35
CA LEU A 276 12.44 7.95 -17.14
C LEU A 276 12.07 8.10 -15.66
N TRP A 277 11.88 6.97 -14.95
CA TRP A 277 11.61 6.99 -13.52
C TRP A 277 12.73 7.68 -12.76
N LYS A 278 14.00 7.36 -13.06
CA LYS A 278 15.16 7.99 -12.43
C LYS A 278 15.21 9.50 -12.68
N THR A 279 14.83 9.97 -13.86
CA THR A 279 14.94 11.40 -14.20
C THR A 279 13.74 12.22 -13.72
N VAL A 280 12.53 11.67 -13.87
CA VAL A 280 11.27 12.39 -13.61
C VAL A 280 10.82 12.20 -12.17
N VAL A 281 10.64 10.95 -11.75
CA VAL A 281 10.07 10.62 -10.44
C VAL A 281 11.11 10.79 -9.33
N LYS A 282 12.25 10.10 -9.44
CA LYS A 282 13.26 10.09 -8.37
C LYS A 282 13.73 11.49 -7.99
N THR A 283 13.95 12.37 -8.98
CA THR A 283 14.38 13.75 -8.72
C THR A 283 13.37 14.51 -7.88
N ALA A 284 12.07 14.37 -8.17
CA ALA A 284 11.02 15.03 -7.41
C ALA A 284 10.95 14.49 -5.96
N LEU A 285 11.05 13.17 -5.80
CA LEU A 285 11.05 12.52 -4.49
C LEU A 285 12.28 12.88 -3.65
N ASP A 286 13.48 12.88 -4.25
CA ASP A 286 14.74 13.27 -3.58
C ASP A 286 14.65 14.72 -3.09
N ASN A 287 14.15 15.63 -3.94
CA ASN A 287 14.00 17.05 -3.59
C ASN A 287 13.00 17.27 -2.44
N PHE A 288 11.92 16.47 -2.39
CA PHE A 288 10.97 16.54 -1.29
C PHE A 288 11.54 15.95 -0.01
N SER A 289 12.24 14.81 -0.09
CA SER A 289 12.92 14.19 1.05
C SER A 289 13.88 15.15 1.74
N LEU A 290 14.65 15.95 0.98
CA LEU A 290 15.53 16.98 1.55
C LEU A 290 14.80 18.08 2.34
N GLN A 291 13.51 18.32 2.05
CA GLN A 291 12.71 19.35 2.72
C GLN A 291 12.04 18.85 4.00
N VAL A 292 11.66 17.56 4.05
CA VAL A 292 11.07 16.95 5.25
C VAL A 292 12.11 16.83 6.38
N GLY A 293 13.39 16.64 6.01
CA GLY A 293 14.51 16.45 6.93
C GLY A 293 14.73 14.99 7.28
#